data_AF-A0A8X6M951-F1
#
_entry.id   AF-A0A8X6M951-F1
#
_cell.length_a   1.000
_cell.length_b   1.000
_cell.length_c   1.000
_cell.angle_alpha   90.00
_cell.angle_beta   90.00
_cell.angle_gamma   90.00
#
_symmetry.space_group_name_H-M   'P 1'
#
loop_
_entity.id
_entity.type
_entity.pdbx_description
1 polymer ?
#
loop_
_entity_poly.entity_id
_entity_poly.type
_entity_poly.pdbx_seq_one_letter_code
_entity_poly.pdbx_strand_id
1 'polypeptide(L)'
;MERGHSMEFVGNYNDIEISVTAWKDNKTVIMASTFAVEKPLGKVMRYDKKIKNRVEITRPHVIEEYNKNMGGVDLLDSIIARYKILMKSKKWYMRIFFSFVRYSYCKCMVTVQDSGN
;
A
#
# COMPACT_ATOMS: atom_id res chain seq x y z
N MET A 1 11.91 20.40 -7.10
CA MET A 1 10.50 20.08 -6.80
C MET A 1 10.25 20.37 -5.34
N GLU A 2 9.32 21.29 -5.08
CA GLU A 2 8.84 21.58 -3.73
C GLU A 2 7.96 20.43 -3.20
N ARG A 3 7.77 20.39 -1.87
CA ARG A 3 7.00 19.34 -1.22
C ARG A 3 5.51 19.50 -1.57
N GLY A 4 4.89 18.44 -2.06
CA GLY A 4 3.51 18.43 -2.56
C GLY A 4 3.38 18.58 -4.07
N HIS A 5 4.48 18.77 -4.79
CA HIS A 5 4.47 18.77 -6.25
C HIS A 5 4.20 17.36 -6.79
N SER A 6 3.24 17.24 -7.70
CA SER A 6 2.98 16.04 -8.49
C SER A 6 3.19 16.33 -9.99
N MET A 7 3.60 15.30 -10.72
CA MET A 7 3.66 15.30 -12.18
C MET A 7 3.01 14.00 -12.67
N GLU A 8 2.20 14.09 -13.71
CA GLU A 8 1.61 12.96 -14.39
C GLU A 8 2.20 12.80 -15.79
N PHE A 9 2.51 11.56 -16.15
CA PHE A 9 2.89 11.14 -17.49
C PHE A 9 1.92 10.07 -17.95
N VAL A 10 1.16 10.35 -19.01
CA VAL A 10 0.25 9.38 -19.61
C VAL A 10 0.92 8.79 -20.84
N GLY A 11 1.00 7.46 -20.90
CA GLY A 11 1.50 6.70 -22.03
C GLY A 11 0.42 5.76 -22.55
N ASN A 12 0.32 5.63 -23.87
CA ASN A 12 -0.57 4.66 -24.52
C ASN A 12 0.25 3.49 -25.04
N TYR A 13 -0.10 2.27 -24.64
CA TYR A 13 0.50 1.04 -25.15
C TYR A 13 -0.60 0.02 -25.46
N ASN A 14 -0.75 -0.36 -26.73
CA ASN A 14 -1.77 -1.32 -27.18
C ASN A 14 -3.20 -0.98 -26.70
N ASP A 15 -3.64 0.27 -26.91
CA ASP A 15 -4.96 0.79 -26.46
C ASP A 15 -5.18 0.78 -24.93
N ILE A 16 -4.12 0.57 -24.16
CA ILE A 16 -4.14 0.68 -22.70
C ILE A 16 -3.50 2.01 -22.32
N GLU A 17 -4.29 2.88 -21.69
CA GLU A 17 -3.82 4.10 -21.04
C GLU A 17 -3.11 3.74 -19.73
N ILE A 18 -1.83 4.07 -19.65
CA ILE A 18 -1.01 3.92 -18.45
C ILE A 18 -0.66 5.32 -17.95
N SER A 19 -1.13 5.66 -16.75
CA SER A 19 -0.73 6.89 -16.06
C SER A 19 0.38 6.60 -15.05
N VAL A 20 1.47 7.35 -15.14
CA VAL A 20 2.56 7.36 -14.18
C VAL A 20 2.57 8.69 -13.47
N THR A 21 2.30 8.68 -12.16
CA THR A 21 2.32 9.87 -11.31
C THR A 21 3.56 9.88 -10.42
N ALA A 22 4.38 10.90 -10.53
CA ALA A 22 5.49 11.18 -9.63
C ALA A 22 5.08 12.25 -8.62
N TRP A 23 5.09 11.93 -7.32
CA TRP A 23 4.73 12.84 -6.23
C TRP A 23 5.87 13.02 -5.24
N LYS A 24 6.11 14.27 -4.82
CA LYS A 24 7.17 14.62 -3.87
C LYS A 24 6.61 14.84 -2.47
N ASP A 25 6.80 13.88 -1.57
CA ASP A 25 6.68 14.10 -0.12
C ASP A 25 8.09 14.32 0.48
N ASN A 26 8.51 13.53 1.48
CA ASN A 26 9.90 13.56 1.95
C ASN A 26 10.87 12.96 0.91
N LYS A 27 10.42 11.92 0.20
CA LYS A 27 11.09 11.30 -0.93
C LYS A 27 10.15 11.34 -2.14
N THR A 28 10.72 11.19 -3.33
CA THR A 28 9.91 11.07 -4.55
C THR A 28 9.28 9.69 -4.58
N VAL A 29 7.95 9.65 -4.68
CA VAL A 29 7.15 8.44 -4.84
C VAL A 29 6.67 8.40 -6.28
N ILE A 30 6.96 7.31 -6.97
CA ILE A 30 6.50 7.09 -8.35
C ILE A 30 5.43 6.01 -8.27
N MET A 31 4.24 6.32 -8.75
CA MET A 31 3.12 5.39 -8.88
C MET A 31 2.83 5.20 -10.35
N ALA A 32 2.57 3.96 -10.76
CA ALA A 32 2.05 3.63 -12.08
C ALA A 32 0.70 2.97 -11.90
N SER A 33 -0.30 3.42 -12.64
CA SER A 33 -1.63 2.84 -12.62
C SER A 33 -2.25 2.89 -14.01
N THR A 34 -3.12 1.93 -14.30
CA THR A 34 -3.87 1.87 -15.55
C THR A 34 -5.29 2.44 -15.42
N PHE A 35 -5.64 2.95 -14.23
CA PHE A 35 -7.02 3.30 -13.89
C PHE A 35 -7.15 4.55 -13.02
N ALA A 36 -6.12 4.90 -12.24
CA ALA A 36 -6.11 6.02 -11.32
C ALA A 36 -5.27 7.17 -11.88
N VAL A 37 -5.94 8.28 -12.15
CA VAL A 37 -5.37 9.51 -12.71
C VAL A 37 -4.92 10.45 -11.59
N GLU A 38 -4.11 11.45 -11.90
CA GLU A 38 -3.67 12.47 -10.93
C GLU A 38 -4.84 13.26 -10.31
N LYS A 39 -5.90 13.52 -11.11
CA LYS A 39 -7.06 14.32 -10.72
C LYS A 39 -8.21 13.43 -10.23
N PRO A 40 -8.95 13.82 -9.16
CA PRO A 40 -8.86 15.10 -8.43
C PRO A 40 -7.71 15.16 -7.42
N LEU A 41 -7.09 16.34 -7.31
CA LEU A 41 -6.07 16.59 -6.29
C LEU A 41 -6.75 16.69 -4.91
N GLY A 42 -6.44 15.75 -4.03
CA GLY A 42 -6.86 15.78 -2.63
C GLY A 42 -5.88 16.57 -1.78
N LYS A 43 -6.33 17.07 -0.62
CA LYS A 43 -5.46 17.69 0.38
C LYS A 43 -5.31 16.77 1.58
N VAL A 44 -4.08 16.62 2.07
CA VAL A 44 -3.79 15.80 3.25
C VAL A 44 -2.91 16.58 4.22
N MET A 45 -3.31 16.56 5.49
CA MET A 45 -2.50 17.08 6.58
C MET A 45 -1.37 16.10 6.90
N ARG A 46 -0.12 16.50 6.64
CA ARG A 46 1.07 15.73 6.97
C ARG A 46 1.94 16.49 7.95
N TYR A 47 2.53 15.75 8.89
CA TYR A 47 3.46 16.35 9.85
C TYR A 47 4.80 16.62 9.17
N ASP A 48 5.26 17.88 9.23
CA ASP A 48 6.59 18.26 8.82
C ASP A 48 7.52 18.33 10.04
N LYS A 49 8.59 17.52 10.04
CA LYS A 49 9.59 17.55 11.12
C LYS A 49 10.39 18.86 11.15
N LYS A 50 10.53 19.56 10.02
CA LYS A 50 11.29 20.81 9.94
C LYS A 50 10.56 21.98 10.61
N ILE A 51 9.24 22.06 10.38
CA ILE A 51 8.37 23.12 10.89
C ILE A 51 7.74 22.70 12.23
N LYS A 52 7.87 21.42 12.62
CA LYS A 52 7.22 20.78 13.79
C LYS A 52 5.70 20.98 13.83
N ASN A 53 5.09 21.22 12.67
CA ASN A 53 3.67 21.47 12.51
C ASN A 53 3.08 20.57 11.42
N ARG A 54 1.75 20.45 11.43
CA ARG A 54 1.01 19.79 10.36
C ARG A 54 0.83 20.78 9.22
N VAL A 55 1.36 20.42 8.05
CA VAL A 55 1.24 21.19 6.82
C VAL A 55 0.20 20.53 5.92
N GLU A 56 -0.62 21.34 5.27
CA GLU A 56 -1.55 20.88 4.25
C GLU A 56 -0.77 20.67 2.94
N ILE A 57 -0.72 19.43 2.45
CA ILE A 57 0.02 19.06 1.24
C ILE A 57 -0.96 18.51 0.21
N THR A 58 -0.84 18.97 -1.03
CA THR A 58 -1.57 18.42 -2.17
C THR A 58 -1.11 17.00 -2.46
N ARG A 59 -2.06 16.08 -2.61
CA ARG A 59 -1.85 14.66 -2.89
C ARG A 59 -2.68 14.26 -4.12
N PRO A 60 -2.10 13.57 -5.10
CA PRO A 60 -2.84 13.04 -6.24
C PRO A 60 -3.76 11.86 -5.84
N HIS A 61 -4.87 11.69 -6.57
CA HIS A 61 -5.90 10.70 -6.24
C HIS A 61 -5.36 9.26 -6.16
N VAL A 62 -4.44 8.90 -7.06
CA VAL A 62 -3.77 7.59 -7.08
C VAL A 62 -3.13 7.20 -5.74
N ILE A 63 -2.62 8.18 -4.98
CA ILE A 63 -2.00 7.92 -3.68
C ILE A 63 -3.06 7.72 -2.59
N GLU A 64 -4.21 8.37 -2.72
CA GLU A 64 -5.35 8.11 -1.84
C GLU A 64 -5.82 6.68 -1.96
N GLU A 65 -6.07 6.26 -3.19
CA GLU A 65 -6.59 4.95 -3.51
C GLU A 65 -5.61 3.85 -3.13
N TYR A 66 -4.34 4.04 -3.44
CA TYR A 66 -3.27 3.16 -2.95
C TYR A 66 -3.31 2.99 -1.42
N ASN A 67 -3.43 4.09 -0.67
CA ASN A 67 -3.46 4.03 0.79
C ASN A 67 -4.73 3.36 1.32
N LYS A 68 -5.88 3.52 0.65
CA LYS A 68 -7.13 2.82 1.02
C LYS A 68 -6.96 1.30 0.86
N ASN A 69 -6.40 0.87 -0.26
CA ASN A 69 -6.25 -0.55 -0.58
C ASN A 69 -5.09 -1.20 0.18
N MET A 70 -4.07 -0.43 0.58
CA MET A 70 -2.93 -0.94 1.34
C MET A 70 -3.31 -1.49 2.72
N GLY A 71 -4.41 -1.05 3.31
CA GLY A 71 -4.87 -1.55 4.61
C GLY A 71 -5.10 -3.07 4.64
N GLY A 72 -5.47 -3.68 3.51
CA GLY A 72 -5.65 -5.13 3.42
C GLY A 72 -4.33 -5.91 3.52
N VAL A 73 -3.25 -5.37 2.96
CA VAL A 73 -1.91 -5.97 3.01
C VAL A 73 -1.32 -5.84 4.41
N ASP A 74 -1.40 -4.65 5.01
CA ASP A 74 -0.90 -4.40 6.37
C ASP A 74 -1.62 -5.25 7.42
N LEU A 75 -2.94 -5.47 7.26
CA LEU A 75 -3.71 -6.34 8.13
C LEU A 75 -3.21 -7.79 8.06
N LEU A 76 -3.01 -8.31 6.84
CA LEU A 76 -2.50 -9.65 6.65
C LEU A 76 -1.10 -9.80 7.26
N ASP A 77 -0.21 -8.84 7.01
CA ASP A 77 1.15 -8.82 7.56
C ASP A 77 1.17 -8.74 9.09
N SER A 78 0.27 -7.96 9.68
CA SER A 78 0.10 -7.87 11.13
C SER A 78 -0.35 -9.21 11.73
N ILE A 79 -1.31 -9.89 11.11
CA ILE A 79 -1.77 -11.22 11.54
C ILE A 79 -0.63 -12.24 11.40
N ILE A 80 0.07 -12.22 10.25
CA ILE A 80 1.25 -13.03 9.97
C ILE A 80 2.36 -12.83 11.01
N ALA A 81 2.59 -11.59 11.43
CA ALA A 81 3.59 -11.22 12.43
C ALA A 81 3.18 -11.60 13.86
N ARG A 82 1.87 -11.64 14.14
CA ARG A 82 1.31 -12.11 15.42
C ARG A 82 1.44 -13.62 15.56
N TYR A 83 1.09 -14.39 14.52
CA TYR A 83 1.18 -15.85 14.51
C TYR A 83 2.53 -16.34 13.96
N LYS A 84 3.63 -15.92 14.60
CA LYS A 84 4.98 -16.41 14.27
C LYS A 84 5.15 -17.85 14.73
N ILE A 85 5.18 -18.78 13.77
CA ILE A 85 5.55 -20.17 14.02
C ILE A 85 7.08 -20.25 14.16
N LEU A 86 7.59 -20.62 15.33
CA LEU A 86 9.01 -20.74 15.65
C LEU A 86 9.68 -22.02 15.09
N MET A 87 9.20 -22.56 13.97
CA MET A 87 9.75 -23.79 13.39
C MET A 87 10.88 -23.48 12.40
N LYS A 88 12.12 -23.52 12.88
CA LYS A 88 13.33 -23.46 12.05
C LYS A 88 13.58 -24.83 11.41
N SER A 89 12.99 -25.08 10.24
CA SER A 89 13.34 -26.25 9.43
C SER A 89 14.44 -25.92 8.42
N LYS A 90 15.43 -26.82 8.27
CA LYS A 90 16.55 -26.66 7.31
C LYS A 90 16.15 -27.02 5.87
N LYS A 91 15.00 -27.68 5.68
CA LYS A 91 14.52 -28.13 4.37
C LYS A 91 13.58 -27.07 3.76
N TRP A 92 13.91 -26.58 2.57
CA TRP A 92 13.19 -25.46 1.93
C TRP A 92 11.71 -25.76 1.65
N TYR A 93 11.37 -27.02 1.30
CA TYR A 93 9.99 -27.42 1.02
C TYR A 93 9.09 -27.36 2.25
N MET A 94 9.63 -27.63 3.45
CA MET A 94 8.86 -27.51 4.70
C MET A 94 8.48 -26.06 4.96
N ARG A 95 9.30 -25.09 4.57
CA ARG A 95 8.98 -23.66 4.69
C ARG A 95 7.74 -23.29 3.88
N ILE A 96 7.61 -23.83 2.67
CA ILE A 96 6.45 -23.60 1.81
C ILE A 96 5.20 -24.22 2.45
N PHE A 97 5.27 -25.48 2.89
CA PHE A 97 4.15 -26.16 3.53
C PHE A 97 3.62 -25.41 4.76
N PHE A 98 4.50 -25.00 5.67
CA PHE A 98 4.10 -24.23 6.86
C PHE A 98 3.59 -22.83 6.51
N SER A 99 4.08 -22.20 5.44
CA SER A 99 3.55 -20.93 4.95
C SER A 99 2.10 -21.07 4.48
N PHE A 100 1.77 -22.15 3.76
CA PHE A 100 0.41 -22.45 3.32
C PHE A 100 -0.54 -22.71 4.49
N VAL A 101 -0.15 -23.58 5.44
CA VAL A 101 -0.94 -23.86 6.64
C VAL A 101 -1.18 -22.60 7.47
N ARG A 102 -0.18 -21.73 7.57
CA ARG A 102 -0.33 -20.44 8.25
C ARG A 102 -1.34 -19.54 7.54
N TYR A 103 -1.25 -19.44 6.21
CA TYR A 103 -2.18 -18.63 5.43
C TYR A 103 -3.62 -19.12 5.57
N SER A 104 -3.85 -20.44 5.46
CA SER A 104 -5.19 -21.02 5.63
C SER A 104 -5.76 -20.79 7.04
N TYR A 105 -4.93 -20.94 8.07
CA TYR A 105 -5.32 -20.66 9.45
C TYR A 105 -5.67 -19.18 9.65
N CYS A 106 -4.82 -18.26 9.19
CA CYS A 106 -5.07 -16.81 9.29
C CYS A 106 -6.34 -16.41 8.53
N LYS A 107 -6.54 -16.97 7.32
CA LYS A 107 -7.75 -16.76 6.53
C LYS A 107 -8.99 -17.20 7.30
N CYS A 108 -8.99 -18.41 7.85
CA CYS A 108 -10.10 -18.94 8.64
C CYS A 108 -10.44 -18.05 9.84
N MET A 109 -9.43 -17.59 10.60
CA MET A 109 -9.66 -16.68 11.73
C MET A 109 -10.30 -15.35 11.32
N VAL A 110 -9.87 -14.76 10.19
CA VAL A 110 -10.48 -13.53 9.66
C VAL A 110 -11.94 -13.79 9.30
N THR A 111 -12.27 -14.88 8.59
CA THR A 111 -13.65 -15.21 8.24
C THR A 111 -14.53 -15.42 9.47
N VAL A 112 -14.00 -16.06 10.53
CA VAL A 112 -14.72 -16.27 11.79
C VAL A 112 -14.95 -14.95 12.53
N GLN A 113 -13.98 -14.03 12.49
CA GLN A 113 -14.10 -12.70 13.08
C GLN A 113 -15.17 -11.86 12.34
N ASP A 114 -15.21 -11.95 11.00
CA ASP A 114 -16.18 -11.25 10.17
C ASP A 114 -17.61 -11.83 10.29
N SER A 115 -17.74 -13.11 10.66
CA SER A 115 -19.03 -13.78 10.88
C SER A 115 -19.65 -13.50 12.26
N GLY A 116 -18.89 -12.88 13.17
CA GLY A 116 -19.31 -12.57 14.54
C GLY A 116 -19.70 -11.11 14.77
N ASN A 117 -19.67 -10.27 13.73
CA ASN A 117 -20.16 -8.89 13.70
C ASN A 117 -21.47 -8.80 12.90
#